data_AF-A0A813K7E7-F1
#
_entry.id   AF-A0A813K7E7-F1
#
_cell.length_a   1.000
_cell.length_b   1.000
_cell.length_c   1.000
_cell.angle_alpha   90.00
_cell.angle_beta   90.00
_cell.angle_gamma   90.00
#
_symmetry.space_group_name_H-M   'P 1'
#
loop_
_entity.id
_entity.type
_entity.pdbx_description
1 polymer ?
#
loop_
_entity_poly.entity_id
_entity_poly.type
_entity_poly.pdbx_seq_one_letter_code
_entity_poly.pdbx_strand_id
1 'polypeptide(L)'
;MTLANVHPAWLPAGQGPLLQVKLLQTGPRNRREGRLVGLRSGLKSLRRLKTTTRRQGVQPTEELEVVALLPAPVRRTLRRLLLLASHGATAAFAASGRWNLGWVMPVGSVGLHLLLAGLLGTRPSLRQRLDFRRSTQPAAGGWVSLRPCGSTGTSVVLRQPWSYAQSLLVRYHGQRYELLQVDAGLRALAILPLQETLNALHERLKEGGLSDAVVSDRRQRFGNNDYCIPVPPLRRLILLRLLRPIAIFELASVLIWALDDYWQFTLLTLLSILGFEIGAAVTRHKSLLQLREAAAAPHEVAVLRDGTWQSLGAGDLLPGDIFQVRQGLKLACDAVLLQGSATAGEAALTGESAPVPKSPSLAEVRPVDDVDDARHCLFAGTEVLAVQGEVVAAAMRTGFHSKQGVLMRRALAAQDSIRDRDTLKIVLLLLAFAAVAALQVLVLGSPGQRSWVKAGVILSFVVQPSLPLLMTFAVQRTLQVLRTKEVVCAEPLRVLEAGLVSQCLFDKTGTLTSDRLEAAGVLLPSSRGELVSMAQVSTDTAGQ
;
A
#
# COMPACT_ATOMS: atom_id res chain seq x y z
N MET A 1 -20.19 50.41 -7.09
CA MET A 1 -20.95 50.73 -5.85
C MET A 1 -22.43 50.71 -6.20
N THR A 2 -23.24 50.16 -5.29
CA THR A 2 -24.73 50.02 -5.28
C THR A 2 -25.34 49.19 -6.42
N LEU A 3 -25.70 47.92 -6.20
CA LEU A 3 -26.86 47.34 -5.49
C LEU A 3 -28.19 47.40 -6.28
N ALA A 4 -28.95 46.32 -6.11
CA ALA A 4 -30.34 46.06 -6.54
C ALA A 4 -30.44 45.34 -7.91
N ASN A 5 -31.25 44.29 -8.11
CA ASN A 5 -32.16 43.56 -7.24
C ASN A 5 -32.79 42.39 -8.04
N VAL A 6 -33.43 41.47 -7.30
CA VAL A 6 -34.53 40.55 -7.68
C VAL A 6 -34.20 39.18 -8.33
N HIS A 7 -34.31 38.16 -7.45
CA HIS A 7 -34.79 36.76 -7.62
C HIS A 7 -36.21 36.67 -8.28
N PRO A 8 -36.95 35.54 -8.40
CA PRO A 8 -36.68 34.11 -8.10
C PRO A 8 -37.23 33.05 -9.11
N ALA A 9 -36.77 31.80 -8.91
CA ALA A 9 -37.52 30.53 -8.93
C ALA A 9 -37.89 29.76 -10.24
N TRP A 10 -37.97 28.43 -10.02
CA TRP A 10 -38.56 27.31 -10.79
C TRP A 10 -37.65 26.48 -11.75
N LEU A 11 -37.39 25.24 -11.30
CA LEU A 11 -37.07 23.99 -12.05
C LEU A 11 -38.17 23.67 -13.10
N PRO A 12 -38.01 22.79 -14.14
CA PRO A 12 -37.32 21.48 -14.05
C PRO A 12 -36.60 20.92 -15.33
N ALA A 13 -35.90 19.80 -15.10
CA ALA A 13 -35.68 18.60 -15.92
C ALA A 13 -35.37 18.65 -17.45
N GLY A 14 -34.29 17.95 -17.81
CA GLY A 14 -34.29 16.97 -18.90
C GLY A 14 -33.77 17.43 -20.27
N GLN A 15 -32.57 16.96 -20.63
CA GLN A 15 -32.23 16.36 -21.94
C GLN A 15 -30.71 16.19 -22.01
N GLY A 16 -30.25 14.93 -22.13
CA GLY A 16 -28.85 14.60 -22.33
C GLY A 16 -28.38 14.95 -23.75
N PRO A 17 -27.08 15.18 -23.99
CA PRO A 17 -26.60 15.34 -25.35
C PRO A 17 -26.12 14.01 -25.92
N LEU A 18 -26.85 13.62 -26.96
CA LEU A 18 -26.54 12.74 -28.08
C LEU A 18 -25.04 12.54 -28.38
N LEU A 19 -24.65 11.27 -28.44
CA LEU A 19 -23.45 10.76 -29.11
C LEU A 19 -23.49 11.09 -30.61
N GLN A 20 -22.56 11.92 -31.09
CA GLN A 20 -22.14 11.90 -32.49
C GLN A 20 -20.73 11.31 -32.59
N VAL A 21 -20.66 10.06 -33.03
CA VAL A 21 -19.42 9.37 -33.40
C VAL A 21 -18.96 9.88 -34.76
N LYS A 22 -17.87 10.66 -34.79
CA LYS A 22 -17.23 11.10 -36.03
C LYS A 22 -16.12 10.13 -36.40
N LEU A 23 -16.43 9.18 -37.29
CA LEU A 23 -15.47 8.29 -37.95
C LEU A 23 -14.51 9.13 -38.81
N LEU A 24 -13.22 9.15 -38.45
CA LEU A 24 -12.15 9.67 -39.32
C LEU A 24 -11.47 8.49 -40.00
N GLN A 25 -11.91 8.20 -41.23
CA GLN A 25 -11.14 7.45 -42.22
C GLN A 25 -9.91 8.29 -42.61
N THR A 26 -8.72 7.69 -42.59
CA THR A 26 -7.54 8.27 -43.25
C THR A 26 -6.95 7.23 -44.19
N GLY A 27 -7.06 7.51 -45.50
CA GLY A 27 -6.38 6.81 -46.57
C GLY A 27 -4.90 7.24 -46.69
N PRO A 28 -4.11 6.54 -47.51
CA PRO A 28 -2.66 6.58 -47.43
C PRO A 28 -2.10 7.78 -48.21
N ARG A 29 -1.14 8.52 -47.65
CA ARG A 29 -0.32 9.44 -48.44
C ARG A 29 1.17 9.39 -48.06
N ASN A 30 1.91 9.35 -49.16
CA ASN A 30 3.33 9.13 -49.44
C ASN A 30 4.41 9.59 -48.46
N ARG A 31 5.50 8.81 -48.52
CA ARG A 31 6.82 9.02 -47.94
C ARG A 31 7.56 10.19 -48.60
N ARG A 32 8.39 10.83 -47.76
CA ARG A 32 9.54 11.72 -48.01
C ARG A 32 9.24 13.20 -47.76
N GLU A 33 10.19 13.81 -47.04
CA GLU A 33 10.25 15.20 -46.54
C GLU A 33 9.59 15.44 -45.18
N GLY A 34 10.41 15.81 -44.18
CA GLY A 34 9.94 16.13 -42.82
C GLY A 34 10.74 15.52 -41.65
N ARG A 35 11.97 15.05 -41.83
CA ARG A 35 12.88 14.79 -40.69
C ARG A 35 13.44 16.11 -40.19
N LEU A 36 12.84 16.69 -39.15
CA LEU A 36 13.49 17.40 -38.02
C LEU A 36 12.55 18.34 -37.23
N VAL A 37 11.30 18.56 -37.64
CA VAL A 37 10.36 19.45 -36.90
C VAL A 37 9.31 18.70 -36.04
N GLY A 38 9.20 17.38 -36.16
CA GLY A 38 8.14 16.58 -35.51
C GLY A 38 8.34 16.19 -34.03
N LEU A 39 9.53 16.37 -33.44
CA LEU A 39 9.80 15.86 -32.08
C LEU A 39 9.26 16.76 -30.95
N ARG A 40 9.04 18.06 -31.20
CA ARG A 40 8.51 18.97 -30.17
C ARG A 40 6.98 19.08 -30.16
N SER A 41 6.29 18.80 -31.26
CA SER A 41 4.81 18.80 -31.34
C SER A 41 4.19 17.48 -30.85
N GLY A 42 4.88 16.34 -31.03
CA GLY A 42 4.48 15.04 -30.50
C GLY A 42 4.47 14.98 -28.96
N LEU A 43 5.43 15.64 -28.30
CA LEU A 43 5.50 15.70 -26.83
C LEU A 43 4.42 16.60 -26.20
N LYS A 44 3.97 17.65 -26.91
CA LYS A 44 2.87 18.53 -26.44
C LYS A 44 1.50 17.90 -26.66
N SER A 45 1.29 17.12 -27.73
CA SER A 45 0.04 16.37 -27.97
C SER A 45 -0.11 15.19 -26.99
N LEU A 46 0.97 14.47 -26.68
CA LEU A 46 0.98 13.43 -25.64
C LEU A 46 0.73 13.98 -24.23
N ARG A 47 1.23 15.19 -23.91
CA ARG A 47 0.91 15.88 -22.65
C ARG A 47 -0.55 16.32 -22.60
N ARG A 48 -1.11 16.83 -23.71
CA ARG A 48 -2.54 17.21 -23.77
C ARG A 48 -3.46 16.00 -23.65
N LEU A 49 -3.16 14.89 -24.32
CA LEU A 49 -3.90 13.63 -24.19
C LEU A 49 -3.89 13.09 -22.75
N LYS A 50 -2.74 13.11 -22.06
CA LYS A 50 -2.64 12.72 -20.64
C LYS A 50 -3.39 13.66 -19.69
N THR A 51 -3.58 14.94 -20.04
CA THR A 51 -4.34 15.88 -19.21
C THR A 51 -5.85 15.80 -19.46
N THR A 52 -6.31 15.43 -20.65
CA THR A 52 -7.75 15.26 -20.94
C THR A 52 -8.33 14.00 -20.31
N THR A 53 -7.58 12.89 -20.19
CA THR A 53 -8.02 11.70 -19.45
C THR A 53 -8.13 11.92 -17.93
N ARG A 54 -7.57 13.02 -17.41
CA ARG A 54 -7.68 13.39 -15.99
C ARG A 54 -8.93 14.24 -15.69
N ARG A 55 -9.61 14.78 -16.71
CA ARG A 55 -10.79 15.66 -16.58
C ARG A 55 -12.12 14.94 -16.80
N GLN A 56 -12.13 13.79 -17.45
CA GLN A 56 -13.29 12.90 -17.40
C GLN A 56 -13.13 12.08 -16.13
N GLY A 57 -14.11 12.16 -15.22
CA GLY A 57 -14.17 11.38 -13.98
C GLY A 57 -14.37 9.88 -14.22
N VAL A 58 -13.62 9.30 -15.16
CA VAL A 58 -13.49 7.86 -15.35
C VAL A 58 -12.64 7.39 -14.17
N GLN A 59 -13.25 6.59 -13.30
CA GLN A 59 -12.55 5.90 -12.22
C GLN A 59 -11.26 5.29 -12.80
N PRO A 60 -10.09 5.41 -12.13
CA PRO A 60 -8.90 4.72 -12.59
C PRO A 60 -9.22 3.24 -12.55
N THR A 61 -9.50 2.66 -13.73
CA THR A 61 -9.73 1.24 -13.92
C THR A 61 -8.56 0.53 -13.26
N GLU A 62 -8.85 -0.37 -12.33
CA GLU A 62 -7.88 -1.22 -11.61
C GLU A 62 -7.22 -2.24 -12.57
N GLU A 63 -6.83 -1.79 -13.76
CA GLU A 63 -6.16 -2.59 -14.77
C GLU A 63 -4.66 -2.61 -14.47
N LEU A 64 -4.15 -3.83 -14.33
CA LEU A 64 -2.71 -4.08 -14.25
C LEU A 64 -2.23 -4.57 -15.61
N GLU A 65 -1.13 -3.98 -16.10
CA GLU A 65 -0.37 -4.55 -17.20
C GLU A 65 0.34 -5.80 -16.70
N VAL A 66 0.16 -6.89 -17.43
CA VAL A 66 0.70 -8.20 -17.09
C VAL A 66 1.75 -8.60 -18.11
N VAL A 67 2.90 -9.04 -17.62
CA VAL A 67 3.93 -9.62 -18.47
C VAL A 67 4.23 -11.01 -17.94
N ALA A 68 3.93 -12.05 -18.71
CA ALA A 68 4.34 -13.40 -18.39
C ALA A 68 5.88 -13.50 -18.44
N LEU A 69 6.45 -14.21 -17.48
CA LEU A 69 7.88 -14.33 -17.27
C LEU A 69 8.28 -15.81 -17.25
N LEU A 70 9.35 -16.12 -17.98
CA LEU A 70 10.05 -17.39 -17.89
C LEU A 70 11.36 -17.17 -17.12
N PRO A 71 11.74 -18.07 -16.21
CA PRO A 71 13.02 -17.96 -15.51
C PRO A 71 14.16 -17.99 -16.55
N ALA A 72 14.96 -16.93 -16.56
CA ALA A 72 16.08 -16.82 -17.46
C ALA A 72 17.30 -17.50 -16.81
N PRO A 73 18.08 -18.32 -17.54
CA PRO A 73 19.36 -18.82 -17.04
C PRO A 73 20.41 -17.71 -16.87
N VAL A 74 20.10 -16.47 -17.27
CA VAL A 74 20.98 -15.30 -17.34
C VAL A 74 21.65 -15.00 -15.99
N ARG A 75 20.97 -15.17 -14.85
CA ARG A 75 21.62 -14.94 -13.54
C ARG A 75 22.78 -15.92 -13.28
N ARG A 76 22.67 -17.18 -13.74
CA ARG A 76 23.75 -18.16 -13.59
C ARG A 76 24.91 -17.85 -14.52
N THR A 77 24.64 -17.47 -15.77
CA THR A 77 25.68 -17.09 -16.73
C THR A 77 26.34 -15.75 -16.40
N LEU A 78 25.59 -14.73 -16.00
CA LEU A 78 26.14 -13.43 -15.59
C LEU A 78 26.97 -13.56 -14.31
N ARG A 79 26.50 -14.34 -13.32
CA ARG A 79 27.28 -14.62 -12.11
C ARG A 79 28.52 -15.44 -12.42
N ARG A 80 28.44 -16.42 -13.34
CA ARG A 80 29.62 -17.16 -13.83
C ARG A 80 30.60 -16.26 -14.59
N LEU A 81 30.12 -15.35 -15.45
CA LEU A 81 30.96 -14.41 -16.19
C LEU A 81 31.63 -13.39 -15.26
N LEU A 82 30.91 -12.86 -14.27
CA LEU A 82 31.47 -11.98 -13.25
C LEU A 82 32.49 -12.71 -12.36
N LEU A 83 32.21 -13.97 -12.01
CA LEU A 83 33.17 -14.82 -11.29
C LEU A 83 34.40 -15.13 -12.15
N LEU A 84 34.23 -15.49 -13.43
CA LEU A 84 35.35 -15.74 -14.35
C LEU A 84 36.16 -14.47 -14.61
N ALA A 85 35.52 -13.31 -14.77
CA ALA A 85 36.20 -12.04 -14.95
C ALA A 85 36.97 -11.62 -13.69
N SER A 86 36.41 -11.86 -12.49
CA SER A 86 37.12 -11.61 -11.25
C SER A 86 38.27 -12.57 -11.01
N HIS A 87 38.09 -13.87 -11.28
CA HIS A 87 39.16 -14.87 -11.18
C HIS A 87 40.26 -14.61 -12.22
N GLY A 88 39.90 -14.19 -13.43
CA GLY A 88 40.86 -13.80 -14.46
C GLY A 88 41.63 -12.54 -14.08
N ALA A 89 40.95 -11.53 -13.52
CA ALA A 89 41.59 -10.31 -13.03
C ALA A 89 42.52 -10.58 -11.84
N THR A 90 42.13 -11.43 -10.89
CA THR A 90 42.98 -11.82 -9.75
C THR A 90 44.16 -12.68 -10.18
N ALA A 91 43.96 -13.62 -11.11
CA ALA A 91 45.04 -14.47 -11.65
C ALA A 91 46.05 -13.67 -12.48
N ALA A 92 45.59 -12.77 -13.36
CA ALA A 92 46.46 -11.89 -14.13
C ALA A 92 47.28 -10.95 -13.24
N PHE A 93 46.71 -10.49 -12.12
CA PHE A 93 47.43 -9.66 -11.15
C PHE A 93 48.42 -10.47 -10.30
N ALA A 94 48.04 -11.68 -9.86
CA ALA A 94 48.95 -12.59 -9.17
C ALA A 94 50.18 -12.93 -10.03
N ALA A 95 50.01 -13.08 -11.35
CA ALA A 95 51.09 -13.29 -12.31
C ALA A 95 52.00 -12.05 -12.50
N SER A 96 51.53 -10.84 -12.16
CA SER A 96 52.29 -9.59 -12.35
C SER A 96 53.36 -9.30 -11.27
N GLY A 97 53.47 -10.16 -10.25
CA GLY A 97 54.54 -10.08 -9.24
C GLY A 97 54.51 -8.86 -8.30
N ARG A 98 53.45 -8.04 -8.34
CA ARG A 98 53.29 -6.84 -7.47
C ARG A 98 52.60 -7.20 -6.15
N TRP A 99 53.33 -7.87 -5.26
CA TRP A 99 52.81 -8.40 -3.98
C TRP A 99 52.22 -7.34 -3.03
N ASN A 100 52.66 -6.07 -3.10
CA ASN A 100 52.18 -5.00 -2.21
C ASN A 100 50.72 -4.56 -2.45
N LEU A 101 50.10 -4.91 -3.59
CA LEU A 101 48.69 -4.63 -3.89
C LEU A 101 47.82 -5.90 -3.99
N GLY A 102 48.38 -7.08 -3.66
CA GLY A 102 47.76 -8.39 -3.89
C GLY A 102 46.37 -8.57 -3.26
N TRP A 103 46.07 -7.84 -2.17
CA TRP A 103 44.75 -7.88 -1.50
C TRP A 103 43.73 -6.90 -2.08
N VAL A 104 44.17 -5.83 -2.76
CA VAL A 104 43.29 -4.74 -3.22
C VAL A 104 42.36 -5.21 -4.34
N MET A 105 42.87 -6.00 -5.28
CA MET A 105 42.08 -6.55 -6.38
C MET A 105 41.04 -7.60 -5.94
N PRO A 106 41.37 -8.61 -5.12
CA PRO A 106 40.36 -9.55 -4.62
C PRO A 106 39.35 -8.86 -3.69
N VAL A 107 39.77 -7.95 -2.80
CA VAL A 107 38.84 -7.19 -1.93
C VAL A 107 37.95 -6.26 -2.74
N GLY A 108 38.50 -5.52 -3.71
CA GLY A 108 37.75 -4.65 -4.62
C GLY A 108 36.79 -5.42 -5.51
N SER A 109 37.20 -6.62 -5.97
CA SER A 109 36.34 -7.54 -6.70
C SER A 109 35.17 -8.03 -5.85
N VAL A 110 35.43 -8.48 -4.62
CA VAL A 110 34.39 -8.89 -3.66
C VAL A 110 33.45 -7.72 -3.35
N GLY A 111 33.98 -6.53 -3.13
CA GLY A 111 33.21 -5.30 -2.92
C GLY A 111 32.32 -4.96 -4.12
N LEU A 112 32.85 -5.04 -5.34
CA LEU A 112 32.08 -4.83 -6.57
C LEU A 112 30.97 -5.89 -6.73
N HIS A 113 31.24 -7.15 -6.38
CA HIS A 113 30.26 -8.23 -6.41
C HIS A 113 29.15 -8.01 -5.38
N LEU A 114 29.49 -7.57 -4.16
CA LEU A 114 28.53 -7.22 -3.11
C LEU A 114 27.70 -5.99 -3.50
N LEU A 115 28.31 -4.98 -4.12
CA LEU A 115 27.64 -3.77 -4.59
C LEU A 115 26.71 -4.06 -5.76
N LEU A 116 27.13 -4.89 -6.73
CA LEU A 116 26.23 -5.39 -7.78
C LEU A 116 25.11 -6.24 -7.17
N ALA A 117 25.40 -7.14 -6.24
CA ALA A 117 24.37 -7.93 -5.57
C ALA A 117 23.38 -7.05 -4.78
N GLY A 118 23.86 -5.99 -4.14
CA GLY A 118 23.05 -5.01 -3.42
C GLY A 118 22.20 -4.13 -4.35
N LEU A 119 22.77 -3.62 -5.45
CA LEU A 119 22.03 -2.87 -6.48
C LEU A 119 20.96 -3.73 -7.15
N LEU A 120 21.27 -5.01 -7.39
CA LEU A 120 20.31 -5.99 -7.91
C LEU A 120 19.26 -6.38 -6.86
N GLY A 121 19.61 -6.39 -5.57
CA GLY A 121 18.68 -6.67 -4.47
C GLY A 121 17.72 -5.51 -4.19
N THR A 122 18.19 -4.27 -4.34
CA THR A 122 17.44 -3.04 -4.02
C THR A 122 16.55 -2.56 -5.16
N ARG A 123 16.89 -2.87 -6.42
CA ARG A 123 16.08 -2.48 -7.59
C ARG A 123 15.30 -3.66 -8.16
N PRO A 124 14.01 -3.83 -7.83
CA PRO A 124 13.21 -4.97 -8.30
C PRO A 124 13.08 -5.00 -9.84
N SER A 125 13.08 -3.83 -10.50
CA SER A 125 12.99 -3.72 -11.96
C SER A 125 14.21 -4.27 -12.70
N LEU A 126 15.41 -4.08 -12.15
CA LEU A 126 16.66 -4.63 -12.72
C LEU A 126 16.73 -6.14 -12.47
N ARG A 127 16.41 -6.57 -11.25
CA ARG A 127 16.33 -7.98 -10.91
C ARG A 127 15.38 -8.74 -11.83
N GLN A 128 14.22 -8.17 -12.11
CA GLN A 128 13.25 -8.76 -13.02
C GLN A 128 13.82 -8.98 -14.43
N ARG A 129 14.54 -7.99 -14.98
CA ARG A 129 15.12 -8.09 -16.33
C ARG A 129 16.23 -9.12 -16.44
N LEU A 130 16.94 -9.38 -15.33
CA LEU A 130 18.07 -10.30 -15.30
C LEU A 130 17.65 -11.73 -14.93
N ASP A 131 16.69 -11.87 -14.03
CA ASP A 131 16.21 -13.18 -13.55
C ASP A 131 15.17 -13.78 -14.50
N PHE A 132 14.52 -12.97 -15.36
CA PHE A 132 13.40 -13.41 -16.18
C PHE A 132 13.45 -12.90 -17.63
N ARG A 133 13.02 -13.75 -18.56
CA ARG A 133 12.71 -13.40 -19.94
C ARG A 133 11.20 -13.24 -20.09
N ARG A 134 10.77 -12.34 -20.98
CA ARG A 134 9.35 -12.18 -21.30
C ARG A 134 8.85 -13.39 -22.08
N SER A 135 7.68 -13.90 -21.69
CA SER A 135 6.92 -14.91 -22.40
C SER A 135 5.65 -14.28 -22.95
N THR A 136 5.14 -14.81 -24.06
CA THR A 136 3.82 -14.44 -24.61
C THR A 136 2.69 -15.23 -23.98
N GLN A 137 2.98 -16.44 -23.46
CA GLN A 137 1.99 -17.30 -22.82
C GLN A 137 2.23 -17.39 -21.31
N PRO A 138 1.20 -17.11 -20.49
CA PRO A 138 1.23 -17.40 -19.06
C PRO A 138 0.91 -18.90 -18.85
N ALA A 139 1.62 -19.54 -17.92
CA ALA A 139 1.37 -20.93 -17.54
C ALA A 139 1.06 -21.01 -16.04
N ALA A 140 0.18 -21.92 -15.63
CA ALA A 140 -0.10 -22.19 -14.23
C ALA A 140 1.19 -22.57 -13.49
N GLY A 141 1.43 -21.98 -12.31
CA GLY A 141 2.68 -22.15 -11.56
C GLY A 141 3.89 -21.37 -12.12
N GLY A 142 3.70 -20.62 -13.21
CA GLY A 142 4.71 -19.75 -13.82
C GLY A 142 5.00 -18.47 -13.06
N TRP A 143 5.77 -17.59 -13.68
CA TRP A 143 6.10 -16.27 -13.14
C TRP A 143 5.39 -15.18 -13.93
N VAL A 144 4.91 -14.17 -13.23
CA VAL A 144 4.18 -13.06 -13.83
C VAL A 144 4.65 -11.76 -13.20
N SER A 145 4.86 -10.74 -14.03
CA SER A 145 5.10 -9.38 -13.57
C SER A 145 3.84 -8.55 -13.72
N LEU A 146 3.48 -7.86 -12.66
CA LEU A 146 2.38 -6.90 -12.64
C LEU A 146 2.91 -5.48 -12.57
N ARG A 147 2.29 -4.58 -13.32
CA ARG A 147 2.56 -3.15 -13.29
C ARG A 147 1.24 -2.36 -13.32
N PRO A 148 1.05 -1.34 -12.46
CA PRO A 148 -0.14 -0.50 -12.53
C PRO A 148 -0.13 0.36 -13.80
N CYS A 149 -1.23 0.32 -14.55
CA CYS A 149 -1.37 1.07 -15.80
C CYS A 149 -1.25 2.59 -15.54
N GLY A 150 -0.48 3.29 -16.38
CA GLY A 150 -0.31 4.75 -16.29
C GLY A 150 0.65 5.26 -15.20
N SER A 151 1.17 4.40 -14.31
CA SER A 151 2.16 4.78 -13.28
C SER A 151 3.59 4.40 -13.68
N THR A 152 4.59 5.17 -13.23
CA THR A 152 6.01 4.74 -13.26
C THR A 152 6.34 3.76 -12.12
N GLY A 153 5.32 3.13 -11.52
CA GLY A 153 5.43 2.29 -10.34
C GLY A 153 6.36 1.08 -10.54
N THR A 154 6.88 0.58 -9.43
CA THR A 154 7.73 -0.62 -9.37
C THR A 154 6.93 -1.85 -9.79
N SER A 155 7.44 -2.60 -10.78
CA SER A 155 6.84 -3.87 -11.16
C SER A 155 7.10 -4.92 -10.10
N VAL A 156 6.07 -5.66 -9.72
CA VAL A 156 6.18 -6.76 -8.75
C VAL A 156 6.13 -8.08 -9.52
N VAL A 157 7.12 -8.93 -9.26
CA VAL A 157 7.18 -10.28 -9.81
C VAL A 157 6.55 -11.24 -8.82
N LEU A 158 5.54 -11.95 -9.27
CA LEU A 158 4.82 -12.95 -8.50
C LEU A 158 5.04 -14.32 -9.12
N ARG A 159 5.13 -15.31 -8.24
CA ARG A 159 5.05 -16.73 -8.58
C ARG A 159 3.62 -17.15 -8.31
N GLN A 160 3.09 -18.08 -9.10
CA GLN A 160 1.78 -18.72 -8.90
C GLN A 160 0.56 -17.98 -9.48
N PRO A 161 0.44 -17.85 -10.81
CA PRO A 161 -0.89 -17.93 -11.38
C PRO A 161 -1.43 -19.35 -11.14
N TRP A 162 -2.63 -19.49 -10.58
CA TRP A 162 -3.32 -20.79 -10.51
C TRP A 162 -4.46 -20.84 -11.52
N SER A 163 -4.78 -22.04 -11.98
CA SER A 163 -5.85 -22.26 -12.95
C SER A 163 -7.20 -22.29 -12.25
N TYR A 164 -8.18 -21.62 -12.82
CA TYR A 164 -9.59 -21.65 -12.42
C TYR A 164 -10.45 -21.55 -13.68
N ALA A 165 -11.35 -22.51 -13.93
CA ALA A 165 -12.30 -22.48 -15.06
C ALA A 165 -11.70 -22.00 -16.41
N GLN A 166 -10.50 -22.50 -16.77
CA GLN A 166 -9.71 -22.15 -17.97
C GLN A 166 -9.04 -20.76 -17.97
N SER A 167 -9.28 -19.92 -16.95
CA SER A 167 -8.55 -18.67 -16.72
C SER A 167 -7.44 -18.84 -15.67
N LEU A 168 -6.50 -17.90 -15.66
CA LEU A 168 -5.41 -17.87 -14.68
C LEU A 168 -5.64 -16.73 -13.69
N LEU A 169 -5.56 -17.02 -12.40
CA LEU A 169 -5.76 -16.04 -11.34
C LEU A 169 -4.43 -15.66 -10.68
N VAL A 170 -4.25 -14.38 -10.34
CA VAL A 170 -3.06 -13.85 -9.67
C VAL A 170 -3.46 -12.95 -8.50
N ARG A 171 -2.70 -12.97 -7.39
CA ARG A 171 -2.95 -12.11 -6.23
C ARG A 171 -1.95 -10.95 -6.15
N TYR A 172 -2.43 -9.70 -6.14
CA TYR A 172 -1.61 -8.49 -6.03
C TYR A 172 -2.15 -7.55 -4.95
N HIS A 173 -1.28 -7.11 -4.02
CA HIS A 173 -1.66 -6.33 -2.83
C HIS A 173 -2.92 -6.85 -2.10
N GLY A 174 -3.04 -8.17 -1.98
CA GLY A 174 -4.15 -8.83 -1.28
C GLY A 174 -5.40 -9.07 -2.15
N GLN A 175 -5.53 -8.42 -3.30
CA GLN A 175 -6.66 -8.59 -4.22
C GLN A 175 -6.35 -9.65 -5.28
N ARG A 176 -7.38 -10.36 -5.77
CA ARG A 176 -7.24 -11.34 -6.85
C ARG A 176 -7.61 -10.72 -8.20
N TYR A 177 -6.86 -11.11 -9.23
CA TYR A 177 -6.97 -10.65 -10.60
C TYR A 177 -7.10 -11.84 -11.53
N GLU A 178 -7.96 -11.74 -12.51
CA GLU A 178 -8.10 -12.68 -13.60
C GLU A 178 -7.24 -12.22 -14.78
N LEU A 179 -6.41 -13.12 -15.28
CA LEU A 179 -5.56 -12.89 -16.44
C LEU A 179 -6.38 -13.12 -17.71
N LEU A 180 -6.59 -12.05 -18.45
CA LEU A 180 -7.29 -12.07 -19.73
C LEU A 180 -6.29 -11.78 -20.85
N GLN A 181 -6.35 -12.60 -21.90
CA GLN A 181 -5.54 -12.42 -23.09
C GLN A 181 -6.29 -11.53 -24.07
N VAL A 182 -5.76 -10.32 -24.30
CA VAL A 182 -6.34 -9.33 -25.22
C VAL A 182 -5.40 -9.20 -26.42
N ASP A 183 -5.90 -8.75 -27.58
CA ASP A 183 -5.12 -8.59 -28.82
C ASP A 183 -3.83 -7.74 -28.64
N ALA A 184 -3.81 -6.83 -27.66
CA ALA A 184 -2.69 -5.96 -27.32
C ALA A 184 -1.73 -6.51 -26.22
N GLY A 185 -1.95 -7.75 -25.75
CA GLY A 185 -1.16 -8.40 -24.70
C GLY A 185 -1.99 -8.90 -23.51
N LEU A 186 -1.32 -9.38 -22.46
CA LEU A 186 -1.96 -9.86 -21.24
C LEU A 186 -2.36 -8.70 -20.33
N ARG A 187 -3.62 -8.70 -19.89
CA ARG A 187 -4.13 -7.77 -18.87
C ARG A 187 -4.63 -8.55 -17.67
N ALA A 188 -4.46 -7.97 -16.49
CA ALA A 188 -5.05 -8.46 -15.25
C ALA A 188 -6.20 -7.53 -14.93
N LEU A 189 -7.41 -8.08 -14.98
CA LEU A 189 -8.62 -7.41 -14.52
C LEU A 189 -8.90 -7.87 -13.10
N ALA A 190 -9.15 -6.92 -12.21
CA ALA A 190 -9.57 -7.24 -10.86
C ALA A 190 -10.81 -8.13 -10.93
N ILE A 191 -10.85 -9.20 -10.13
CA ILE A 191 -12.09 -9.99 -10.02
C ILE A 191 -13.15 -9.04 -9.48
N LEU A 192 -14.15 -8.75 -10.30
CA LEU A 192 -15.24 -7.86 -9.88
C LEU A 192 -16.06 -8.55 -8.78
N PRO A 193 -16.66 -7.77 -7.87
CA PRO A 193 -17.60 -8.31 -6.89
C PRO A 193 -18.80 -9.00 -7.56
N LEU A 194 -19.66 -9.61 -6.74
CA LEU A 194 -20.78 -10.42 -7.20
C LEU A 194 -21.67 -9.65 -8.20
N GLN A 195 -21.61 -10.04 -9.48
CA GLN A 195 -22.44 -9.49 -10.56
C GLN A 195 -23.83 -10.15 -10.62
N GLU A 196 -24.42 -10.43 -9.45
CA GLU A 196 -25.80 -10.92 -9.38
C GLU A 196 -26.77 -9.76 -9.20
N THR A 197 -28.02 -9.98 -9.61
CA THR A 197 -29.10 -9.04 -9.36
C THR A 197 -29.68 -9.26 -7.97
N LEU A 198 -30.33 -8.23 -7.41
CA LEU A 198 -31.05 -8.36 -6.14
C LEU A 198 -32.11 -9.47 -6.18
N ASN A 199 -32.79 -9.66 -7.30
CA ASN A 199 -33.77 -10.75 -7.46
C ASN A 199 -33.12 -12.13 -7.33
N ALA A 200 -31.94 -12.33 -7.90
CA ALA A 200 -31.22 -13.61 -7.77
C ALA A 200 -30.86 -13.91 -6.31
N LEU A 201 -30.54 -12.88 -5.51
CA LEU A 201 -30.29 -13.04 -4.07
C LEU A 201 -31.56 -13.33 -3.28
N HIS A 202 -32.70 -12.72 -3.64
CA HIS A 202 -33.99 -13.00 -3.02
C HIS A 202 -34.51 -14.40 -3.35
N GLU A 203 -34.35 -14.87 -4.59
CA GLU A 203 -34.67 -16.26 -4.93
C GLU A 203 -33.75 -17.22 -4.17
N ARG A 204 -32.47 -16.89 -4.03
CA ARG A 204 -31.54 -17.72 -3.25
C ARG A 204 -31.86 -17.78 -1.76
N LEU A 205 -32.42 -16.71 -1.19
CA LEU A 205 -32.95 -16.72 0.18
C LEU A 205 -34.06 -17.77 0.31
N LYS A 206 -34.94 -17.90 -0.69
CA LYS A 206 -36.02 -18.90 -0.71
C LYS A 206 -35.50 -20.32 -0.96
N GLU A 207 -34.48 -20.47 -1.80
CA GLU A 207 -33.87 -21.75 -2.16
C GLU A 207 -32.96 -22.35 -1.06
N GLY A 208 -32.71 -21.62 0.04
CA GLY A 208 -31.91 -22.11 1.15
C GLY A 208 -30.42 -21.76 1.10
N GLY A 209 -30.06 -20.67 0.43
CA GLY A 209 -28.70 -20.13 0.44
C GLY A 209 -27.76 -20.75 -0.58
N LEU A 210 -26.46 -20.77 -0.29
CA LEU A 210 -25.45 -21.35 -1.19
C LEU A 210 -25.28 -22.85 -0.94
N SER A 211 -25.11 -23.61 -2.02
CA SER A 211 -24.76 -25.03 -1.93
C SER A 211 -23.26 -25.24 -1.80
N ASP A 212 -22.85 -26.33 -1.14
CA ASP A 212 -21.44 -26.67 -0.93
C ASP A 212 -20.61 -26.69 -2.22
N ALA A 213 -21.18 -27.13 -3.34
CA ALA A 213 -20.53 -27.10 -4.65
C ALA A 213 -20.20 -25.65 -5.09
N VAL A 214 -21.17 -24.73 -4.96
CA VAL A 214 -20.99 -23.31 -5.31
C VAL A 214 -20.06 -22.61 -4.31
N VAL A 215 -20.11 -22.98 -3.03
CA VAL A 215 -19.18 -22.49 -2.00
C VAL A 215 -17.75 -22.88 -2.37
N SER A 216 -17.51 -24.13 -2.77
CA SER A 216 -16.18 -24.59 -3.16
C SER A 216 -15.64 -23.82 -4.38
N ASP A 217 -16.49 -23.56 -5.37
CA ASP A 217 -16.17 -22.79 -6.58
C ASP A 217 -15.86 -21.31 -6.26
N ARG A 218 -16.75 -20.65 -5.49
CA ARG A 218 -16.58 -19.25 -5.07
C ARG A 218 -15.38 -19.07 -4.16
N ARG A 219 -15.06 -20.04 -3.31
CA ARG A 219 -13.84 -20.02 -2.48
C ARG A 219 -12.57 -20.10 -3.34
N GLN A 220 -12.58 -20.86 -4.43
CA GLN A 220 -11.47 -20.88 -5.39
C GLN A 220 -11.35 -19.56 -6.16
N ARG A 221 -12.48 -18.91 -6.50
CA ARG A 221 -12.52 -17.63 -7.23
C ARG A 221 -12.15 -16.44 -6.34
N PHE A 222 -12.94 -16.15 -5.31
CA PHE A 222 -12.80 -14.96 -4.45
C PHE A 222 -11.83 -15.17 -3.28
N GLY A 223 -11.82 -16.37 -2.69
CA GLY A 223 -11.01 -16.68 -1.51
C GLY A 223 -11.65 -16.21 -0.22
N ASN A 224 -10.96 -16.46 0.90
CA ASN A 224 -11.42 -16.10 2.22
C ASN A 224 -11.51 -14.58 2.42
N ASN A 225 -12.47 -14.17 3.24
CA ASN A 225 -12.73 -12.80 3.68
C ASN A 225 -11.71 -12.33 4.74
N ASP A 226 -10.43 -12.36 4.40
CA ASP A 226 -9.34 -11.96 5.31
C ASP A 226 -8.53 -10.81 4.74
N TYR A 227 -8.21 -9.84 5.61
CA TYR A 227 -7.21 -8.81 5.31
C TYR A 227 -5.80 -9.39 5.47
N CYS A 228 -5.37 -10.19 4.49
CA CYS A 228 -4.03 -10.77 4.51
C CYS A 228 -2.97 -9.70 4.22
N ILE A 229 -2.51 -9.00 5.26
CA ILE A 229 -1.36 -8.10 5.19
C ILE A 229 -0.09 -8.97 5.16
N PRO A 230 0.69 -8.98 4.06
CA PRO A 230 1.88 -9.82 3.97
C PRO A 230 2.96 -9.27 4.91
N VAL A 231 3.22 -9.97 6.01
CA VAL A 231 4.32 -9.64 6.92
C VAL A 231 5.61 -10.23 6.35
N PRO A 232 6.58 -9.43 5.89
CA PRO A 232 7.85 -9.95 5.42
C PRO A 232 8.62 -10.61 6.57
N PRO A 233 9.38 -11.69 6.29
CA PRO A 233 10.16 -12.35 7.33
C PRO A 233 11.23 -11.40 7.88
N LEU A 234 11.52 -11.50 9.17
CA LEU A 234 12.44 -10.60 9.88
C LEU A 234 13.80 -10.47 9.18
N ARG A 235 14.39 -11.59 8.72
CA ARG A 235 15.65 -11.59 7.95
C ARG A 235 15.63 -10.71 6.70
N ARG A 236 14.49 -10.65 6.01
CA ARG A 236 14.32 -9.82 4.81
C ARG A 236 14.24 -8.36 5.19
N LEU A 237 13.57 -8.02 6.30
CA LEU A 237 13.53 -6.64 6.81
C LEU A 237 14.92 -6.14 7.21
N ILE A 238 15.69 -6.96 7.93
CA ILE A 238 17.07 -6.65 8.32
C ILE A 238 17.93 -6.43 7.07
N LEU A 239 17.90 -7.35 6.11
CA LEU A 239 18.68 -7.24 4.88
C LEU A 239 18.30 -5.98 4.06
N LEU A 240 17.01 -5.69 3.91
CA LEU A 240 16.57 -4.50 3.19
C LEU A 240 17.05 -3.21 3.85
N ARG A 241 17.14 -3.18 5.19
CA ARG A 241 17.66 -2.04 5.93
C ARG A 241 19.17 -1.87 5.79
N LEU A 242 19.93 -2.96 5.92
CA LEU A 242 21.39 -2.94 5.74
C LEU A 242 21.80 -2.60 4.30
N LEU A 243 20.94 -2.88 3.32
CA LEU A 243 21.16 -2.53 1.91
C LEU A 243 20.71 -1.11 1.56
N ARG A 244 20.27 -0.29 2.52
CA ARG A 244 19.98 1.13 2.26
C ARG A 244 21.28 1.87 1.96
N PRO A 245 21.29 2.86 1.05
CA PRO A 245 22.51 3.57 0.68
C PRO A 245 23.30 4.14 1.86
N ILE A 246 22.61 4.66 2.89
CA ILE A 246 23.21 5.21 4.10
C ILE A 246 23.87 4.10 4.94
N ALA A 247 23.17 2.99 5.20
CA ALA A 247 23.73 1.87 5.97
C ALA A 247 24.95 1.23 5.27
N ILE A 248 24.92 1.13 3.93
CA ILE A 248 26.09 0.66 3.15
C ILE A 248 27.27 1.62 3.32
N PHE A 249 27.02 2.94 3.25
CA PHE A 249 28.06 3.95 3.45
C PHE A 249 28.66 3.86 4.86
N GLU A 250 27.83 3.73 5.90
CA GLU A 250 28.27 3.59 7.30
C GLU A 250 29.10 2.32 7.52
N LEU A 251 28.68 1.18 6.98
CA LEU A 251 29.44 -0.08 7.06
C LEU A 251 30.79 0.02 6.33
N ALA A 252 30.84 0.71 5.18
CA ALA A 252 32.09 0.95 4.46
C ALA A 252 33.03 1.88 5.23
N SER A 253 32.49 2.92 5.87
CA SER A 253 33.23 3.84 6.74
C SER A 253 33.88 3.12 7.92
N VAL A 254 33.13 2.26 8.61
CA VAL A 254 33.67 1.44 9.70
C VAL A 254 34.80 0.53 9.22
N LEU A 255 34.68 -0.05 8.02
CA LEU A 255 35.75 -0.88 7.46
C LEU A 255 37.03 -0.05 7.18
N ILE A 256 36.90 1.20 6.75
CA ILE A 256 38.05 2.10 6.56
C ILE A 256 38.71 2.43 7.90
N TRP A 257 37.92 2.64 8.96
CA TRP A 257 38.44 2.90 10.31
C TRP A 257 39.20 1.72 10.90
N ALA A 258 38.79 0.50 10.55
CA ALA A 258 39.50 -0.72 10.92
C ALA A 258 40.95 -0.75 10.38
N LEU A 259 41.24 -0.02 9.29
CA LEU A 259 42.55 0.03 8.63
C LEU A 259 43.50 1.07 9.22
N ASP A 260 43.00 1.95 10.10
CA ASP A 260 43.72 3.07 10.72
C ASP A 260 44.02 2.83 12.20
N ASP A 261 44.29 1.58 12.59
CA ASP A 261 44.63 1.11 13.95
C ASP A 261 43.61 1.40 15.08
N TYR A 262 42.42 1.95 14.77
CA TYR A 262 41.32 2.22 15.71
C TYR A 262 40.37 1.02 15.92
N TRP A 263 40.89 -0.16 16.27
CA TRP A 263 40.08 -1.40 16.33
C TRP A 263 38.95 -1.36 17.38
N GLN A 264 39.18 -0.75 18.54
CA GLN A 264 38.19 -0.64 19.63
C GLN A 264 36.98 0.21 19.21
N PHE A 265 37.25 1.38 18.63
CA PHE A 265 36.22 2.31 18.18
C PHE A 265 35.43 1.74 17.00
N THR A 266 36.14 1.05 16.08
CA THR A 266 35.55 0.32 14.95
C THR A 266 34.55 -0.74 15.43
N LEU A 267 34.95 -1.58 16.38
CA LEU A 267 34.11 -2.65 16.91
C LEU A 267 32.86 -2.12 17.60
N LEU A 268 33.01 -1.12 18.48
CA LEU A 268 31.89 -0.50 19.20
C LEU A 268 30.88 0.15 18.25
N THR A 269 31.38 0.87 17.24
CA THR A 269 30.55 1.54 16.24
C THR A 269 29.80 0.52 15.37
N LEU A 270 30.48 -0.56 14.95
CA LEU A 270 29.87 -1.66 14.19
C LEU A 270 28.70 -2.30 14.96
N LEU A 271 28.93 -2.66 16.23
CA LEU A 271 27.90 -3.27 17.08
C LEU A 271 26.71 -2.34 17.27
N SER A 272 26.95 -1.03 17.40
CA SER A 272 25.92 -0.02 17.55
C SER A 272 25.05 0.14 16.28
N ILE A 273 25.67 0.18 15.10
CA ILE A 273 24.96 0.25 13.80
C ILE A 273 24.11 -1.01 13.59
N LEU A 274 24.69 -2.19 13.82
CA LEU A 274 23.97 -3.46 13.69
C LEU A 274 22.81 -3.56 14.68
N GLY A 275 23.05 -3.21 15.95
CA GLY A 275 22.03 -3.19 16.99
C GLY A 275 20.87 -2.27 16.64
N PHE A 276 21.15 -1.06 16.12
CA PHE A 276 20.12 -0.13 15.68
C PHE A 276 19.28 -0.69 14.52
N GLU A 277 19.90 -1.16 13.45
CA GLU A 277 19.17 -1.63 12.27
C GLU A 277 18.34 -2.88 12.56
N ILE A 278 18.87 -3.78 13.39
CA ILE A 278 18.13 -4.96 13.87
C ILE A 278 16.98 -4.53 14.78
N GLY A 279 17.21 -3.69 15.78
CA GLY A 279 16.18 -3.23 16.71
C GLY A 279 15.03 -2.52 16.00
N ALA A 280 15.36 -1.68 15.03
CA ALA A 280 14.37 -0.99 14.22
C ALA A 280 13.60 -1.95 13.28
N ALA A 281 14.26 -2.98 12.73
CA ALA A 281 13.59 -4.05 11.96
C ALA A 281 12.62 -4.87 12.83
N VAL A 282 13.04 -5.24 14.04
CA VAL A 282 12.20 -5.96 15.02
C VAL A 282 10.98 -5.13 15.40
N THR A 283 11.16 -3.83 15.65
CA THR A 283 10.07 -2.92 16.00
C THR A 283 9.03 -2.84 14.89
N ARG A 284 9.48 -2.69 13.64
CA ARG A 284 8.60 -2.69 12.47
C ARG A 284 7.88 -4.04 12.28
N HIS A 285 8.57 -5.15 12.52
CA HIS A 285 7.97 -6.48 12.42
C HIS A 285 6.85 -6.68 13.44
N LYS A 286 7.07 -6.27 14.70
CA LYS A 286 6.04 -6.31 15.75
C LYS A 286 4.83 -5.43 15.41
N SER A 287 5.04 -4.21 14.92
CA SER A 287 3.94 -3.33 14.49
C SER A 287 3.09 -3.95 13.37
N LEU A 288 3.71 -4.61 12.38
CA LEU A 288 2.98 -5.29 11.30
C LEU A 288 2.20 -6.51 11.80
N LEU A 289 2.69 -7.22 12.83
CA LEU A 289 1.95 -8.32 13.45
C LEU A 289 0.73 -7.82 14.21
N GLN A 290 0.87 -6.75 15.00
CA GLN A 290 -0.26 -6.13 15.72
C GLN A 290 -1.36 -5.66 14.76
N LEU A 291 -1.00 -5.04 13.62
CA LEU A 291 -1.96 -4.65 12.60
C LEU A 291 -2.69 -5.85 11.98
N ARG A 292 -2.01 -6.97 11.81
CA ARG A 292 -2.61 -8.21 11.29
C ARG A 292 -3.59 -8.80 12.30
N GLU A 293 -3.23 -8.82 13.59
CA GLU A 293 -4.10 -9.32 14.66
C GLU A 293 -5.35 -8.44 14.82
N ALA A 294 -5.21 -7.12 14.79
CA ALA A 294 -6.33 -6.18 14.86
C ALA A 294 -7.29 -6.29 13.66
N ALA A 295 -6.78 -6.67 12.49
CA ALA A 295 -7.61 -6.88 11.30
C ALA A 295 -8.34 -8.23 11.28
N ALA A 296 -8.00 -9.16 12.17
CA ALA A 296 -8.48 -10.54 12.17
C ALA A 296 -9.40 -10.83 13.37
N ALA A 297 -10.34 -9.92 13.70
CA ALA A 297 -11.27 -10.15 14.80
C ALA A 297 -12.21 -11.33 14.44
N PRO A 298 -12.09 -12.48 15.15
CA PRO A 298 -12.87 -13.68 14.85
C PRO A 298 -14.26 -13.49 15.45
N HIS A 299 -15.21 -13.07 14.63
CA HIS A 299 -16.62 -13.09 14.99
C HIS A 299 -17.31 -14.21 14.21
N GLU A 300 -18.14 -14.99 14.90
CA GLU A 300 -18.98 -15.99 14.26
C GLU A 300 -20.27 -15.33 13.74
N VAL A 301 -20.69 -15.75 12.56
CA VAL A 301 -21.88 -15.27 11.87
C VAL A 301 -22.71 -16.47 11.44
N ALA A 302 -24.03 -16.40 11.67
CA ALA A 302 -24.96 -17.42 11.20
C ALA A 302 -25.23 -17.21 9.70
N VAL A 303 -24.87 -18.20 8.88
CA VAL A 303 -24.97 -18.17 7.41
C VAL A 303 -25.92 -19.28 6.95
N LEU A 304 -26.73 -19.00 5.94
CA LEU A 304 -27.65 -19.95 5.32
C LEU A 304 -26.93 -20.68 4.17
N ARG A 305 -26.67 -21.98 4.34
CA ARG A 305 -26.07 -22.87 3.33
C ARG A 305 -26.80 -24.22 3.31
N ASP A 306 -27.03 -24.75 2.11
CA ASP A 306 -27.77 -26.01 1.88
C ASP A 306 -29.08 -26.11 2.69
N GLY A 307 -29.83 -25.01 2.79
CA GLY A 307 -31.10 -24.92 3.51
C GLY A 307 -31.01 -24.85 5.03
N THR A 308 -29.80 -24.80 5.59
CA THR A 308 -29.56 -24.81 7.05
C THR A 308 -28.77 -23.60 7.51
N TRP A 309 -29.12 -23.07 8.70
CA TRP A 309 -28.35 -22.01 9.34
C TRP A 309 -27.14 -22.61 10.07
N GLN A 310 -25.95 -22.24 9.64
CA GLN A 310 -24.67 -22.73 10.16
C GLN A 310 -23.85 -21.57 10.73
N SER A 311 -23.20 -21.76 11.88
CA SER A 311 -22.27 -20.77 12.43
C SER A 311 -20.92 -20.89 11.73
N LEU A 312 -20.47 -19.79 11.11
CA LEU A 312 -19.19 -19.73 10.40
C LEU A 312 -18.38 -18.52 10.88
N GLY A 313 -17.05 -18.64 10.83
CA GLY A 313 -16.19 -17.48 11.07
C GLY A 313 -16.40 -16.43 9.99
N ALA A 314 -16.37 -15.16 10.37
CA ALA A 314 -16.51 -14.02 9.45
C ALA A 314 -15.48 -14.03 8.28
N GLY A 315 -14.31 -14.67 8.49
CA GLY A 315 -13.29 -14.88 7.45
C GLY A 315 -13.67 -15.91 6.38
N ASP A 316 -14.66 -16.77 6.64
CA ASP A 316 -15.15 -17.77 5.70
C ASP A 316 -16.35 -17.31 4.86
N LEU A 317 -16.79 -16.06 5.06
CA LEU A 317 -17.83 -15.42 4.25
C LEU A 317 -17.35 -15.23 2.81
N LEU A 318 -18.23 -15.55 1.86
CA LEU A 318 -18.00 -15.42 0.43
C LEU A 318 -19.05 -14.49 -0.18
N PRO A 319 -18.76 -13.81 -1.30
CA PRO A 319 -19.77 -13.05 -2.02
C PRO A 319 -20.99 -13.90 -2.36
N GLY A 320 -22.17 -13.40 -2.00
CA GLY A 320 -23.49 -14.01 -2.15
C GLY A 320 -23.89 -14.98 -1.04
N ASP A 321 -23.07 -15.17 0.00
CA ASP A 321 -23.54 -15.79 1.24
C ASP A 321 -24.65 -14.94 1.86
N ILE A 322 -25.68 -15.62 2.35
CA ILE A 322 -26.80 -15.01 3.05
C ILE A 322 -26.58 -15.24 4.54
N PHE A 323 -26.63 -14.18 5.34
CA PHE A 323 -26.32 -14.27 6.76
C PHE A 323 -27.27 -13.42 7.61
N GLN A 324 -27.44 -13.84 8.87
CA GLN A 324 -28.31 -13.17 9.82
C GLN A 324 -27.57 -12.00 10.47
N VAL A 325 -28.21 -10.84 10.50
CA VAL A 325 -27.69 -9.63 11.13
C VAL A 325 -28.28 -9.50 12.54
N ARG A 326 -27.42 -9.34 13.54
CA ARG A 326 -27.82 -9.20 14.95
C ARG A 326 -27.35 -7.86 15.52
N GLN A 327 -27.99 -7.42 16.59
CA GLN A 327 -27.54 -6.25 17.35
C GLN A 327 -26.13 -6.48 17.92
N GLY A 328 -25.27 -5.47 17.83
CA GLY A 328 -23.86 -5.52 18.24
C GLY A 328 -22.96 -6.26 17.25
N LEU A 329 -23.48 -6.73 16.12
CA LEU A 329 -22.66 -7.39 15.10
C LEU A 329 -21.77 -6.35 14.40
N LYS A 330 -20.45 -6.58 14.44
CA LYS A 330 -19.50 -5.86 13.60
C LYS A 330 -19.42 -6.51 12.24
N LEU A 331 -19.66 -5.72 11.19
CA LEU A 331 -19.72 -6.22 9.83
C LEU A 331 -18.32 -6.49 9.29
N ALA A 332 -18.09 -7.71 8.82
CA ALA A 332 -16.80 -8.14 8.26
C ALA A 332 -16.70 -8.00 6.74
N CYS A 333 -17.82 -7.78 6.06
CA CYS A 333 -17.91 -7.61 4.61
C CYS A 333 -18.92 -6.52 4.27
N ASP A 334 -18.86 -5.99 3.06
CA ASP A 334 -19.94 -5.16 2.54
C ASP A 334 -21.10 -6.09 2.14
N ALA A 335 -22.31 -5.77 2.59
CA ALA A 335 -23.50 -6.58 2.40
C ALA A 335 -24.70 -5.72 2.02
N VAL A 336 -25.70 -6.31 1.34
CA VAL A 336 -26.98 -5.67 1.04
C VAL A 336 -28.07 -6.28 1.89
N LEU A 337 -28.96 -5.44 2.42
CA LEU A 337 -30.08 -5.87 3.22
C LEU A 337 -31.17 -6.49 2.33
N LEU A 338 -31.57 -7.72 2.64
CA LEU A 338 -32.64 -8.44 1.93
C LEU A 338 -33.96 -8.38 2.70
N GLN A 339 -33.91 -8.56 4.02
CA GLN A 339 -35.10 -8.60 4.87
C GLN A 339 -34.84 -7.88 6.20
N GLY A 340 -35.91 -7.29 6.75
CA GLY A 340 -35.90 -6.57 8.01
C GLY A 340 -35.26 -5.18 7.88
N SER A 341 -35.22 -4.44 8.98
CA SER A 341 -34.59 -3.11 9.05
C SER A 341 -33.50 -3.11 10.11
N ALA A 342 -32.40 -2.39 9.85
CA ALA A 342 -31.30 -2.27 10.79
C ALA A 342 -30.87 -0.82 10.95
N THR A 343 -30.25 -0.48 12.06
CA THR A 343 -29.60 0.82 12.25
C THR A 343 -28.11 0.58 12.40
N ALA A 344 -27.29 1.18 11.53
CA ALA A 344 -25.85 1.00 11.53
C ALA A 344 -25.12 2.26 12.01
N GLY A 345 -24.08 2.07 12.84
CA GLY A 345 -23.12 3.10 13.21
C GLY A 345 -21.97 3.11 12.22
N GLU A 346 -21.91 4.12 11.35
CA GLU A 346 -20.92 4.20 10.27
C GLU A 346 -19.72 5.08 10.58
N ALA A 347 -19.58 5.55 11.83
CA ALA A 347 -18.53 6.49 12.24
C ALA A 347 -17.12 6.03 11.84
N ALA A 348 -16.82 4.73 11.90
CA ALA A 348 -15.52 4.18 11.53
C ALA A 348 -15.18 4.31 10.03
N LEU A 349 -16.18 4.46 9.15
CA LEU A 349 -15.99 4.51 7.70
C LEU A 349 -16.29 5.91 7.11
N THR A 350 -17.34 6.57 7.61
CA THR A 350 -17.79 7.89 7.11
C THR A 350 -17.33 9.05 7.97
N GLY A 351 -16.96 8.80 9.23
CA GLY A 351 -16.70 9.86 10.19
C GLY A 351 -17.99 10.62 10.56
N GLU A 352 -19.16 9.98 10.57
CA GLU A 352 -20.41 10.58 11.07
C GLU A 352 -21.00 9.72 12.20
N SER A 353 -21.30 10.32 13.36
CA SER A 353 -21.82 9.62 14.56
C SER A 353 -23.29 9.27 14.45
N ALA A 354 -24.03 9.94 13.56
CA ALA A 354 -25.47 9.76 13.46
C ALA A 354 -25.78 8.33 13.02
N PRO A 355 -26.57 7.55 13.80
CA PRO A 355 -27.02 6.23 13.40
C PRO A 355 -27.79 6.31 12.08
N VAL A 356 -27.40 5.48 11.10
CA VAL A 356 -28.03 5.48 9.77
C VAL A 356 -29.04 4.34 9.70
N PRO A 357 -30.35 4.63 9.52
CA PRO A 357 -31.34 3.59 9.29
C PRO A 357 -31.13 2.94 7.93
N LYS A 358 -31.25 1.61 7.92
CA LYS A 358 -31.06 0.73 6.77
C LYS A 358 -32.34 -0.04 6.51
N SER A 359 -32.76 -0.02 5.26
CA SER A 359 -33.96 -0.72 4.79
C SER A 359 -33.61 -1.55 3.55
N PRO A 360 -34.34 -2.63 3.26
CA PRO A 360 -34.07 -3.45 2.09
C PRO A 360 -34.41 -2.67 0.81
N SER A 361 -33.66 -2.92 -0.26
CA SER A 361 -33.92 -2.26 -1.54
C SER A 361 -35.09 -2.96 -2.25
N LEU A 362 -36.07 -2.16 -2.67
CA LEU A 362 -37.22 -2.64 -3.47
C LEU A 362 -36.93 -2.59 -4.99
N ALA A 363 -35.74 -2.18 -5.41
CA ALA A 363 -35.40 -2.01 -6.82
C ALA A 363 -35.02 -3.35 -7.46
N GLU A 364 -35.98 -3.96 -8.19
CA GLU A 364 -35.91 -5.33 -8.71
C GLU A 364 -34.80 -5.59 -9.76
N VAL A 365 -34.37 -4.58 -10.53
CA VAL A 365 -33.51 -4.79 -11.71
C VAL A 365 -32.26 -3.90 -11.68
N ARG A 366 -31.46 -4.00 -10.61
CA ARG A 366 -30.10 -3.42 -10.60
C ARG A 366 -29.07 -4.49 -10.22
N PRO A 367 -27.90 -4.49 -10.88
CA PRO A 367 -26.78 -5.28 -10.40
C PRO A 367 -26.39 -4.75 -9.02
N VAL A 368 -26.06 -5.68 -8.12
CA VAL A 368 -25.75 -5.39 -6.71
C VAL A 368 -24.61 -4.37 -6.57
N ASP A 369 -23.67 -4.34 -7.52
CA ASP A 369 -22.57 -3.37 -7.55
C ASP A 369 -22.99 -1.92 -7.79
N ASP A 370 -24.12 -1.69 -8.47
CA ASP A 370 -24.69 -0.34 -8.70
C ASP A 370 -25.53 0.13 -7.51
N VAL A 371 -25.80 -0.76 -6.54
CA VAL A 371 -26.47 -0.43 -5.27
C VAL A 371 -25.44 0.17 -4.33
N ASP A 372 -24.91 1.34 -4.68
CA ASP A 372 -24.07 2.14 -3.78
C ASP A 372 -24.90 3.08 -2.89
N ASP A 373 -26.24 2.95 -2.93
CA ASP A 373 -27.12 3.70 -2.04
C ASP A 373 -26.89 3.25 -0.59
N ALA A 374 -26.31 4.14 0.20
CA ALA A 374 -25.95 3.89 1.58
C ALA A 374 -27.15 3.40 2.41
N ARG A 375 -28.40 3.63 2.00
CA ARG A 375 -29.59 3.19 2.75
C ARG A 375 -29.84 1.69 2.72
N HIS A 376 -29.35 0.98 1.71
CA HIS A 376 -29.62 -0.46 1.53
C HIS A 376 -28.42 -1.34 1.87
N CYS A 377 -27.25 -0.73 2.04
CA CYS A 377 -25.99 -1.43 2.19
C CYS A 377 -25.44 -1.28 3.62
N LEU A 378 -24.87 -2.38 4.09
CA LEU A 378 -24.15 -2.54 5.33
C LEU A 378 -22.66 -2.65 4.96
N PHE A 379 -21.78 -1.87 5.59
CA PHE A 379 -20.37 -1.80 5.17
C PHE A 379 -19.43 -2.47 6.16
N ALA A 380 -18.35 -3.08 5.66
CA ALA A 380 -17.31 -3.67 6.50
C ALA A 380 -16.71 -2.62 7.45
N GLY A 381 -16.50 -3.00 8.71
CA GLY A 381 -15.96 -2.13 9.76
C GLY A 381 -17.00 -1.27 10.47
N THR A 382 -18.28 -1.34 10.07
CA THR A 382 -19.39 -0.68 10.77
C THR A 382 -20.06 -1.63 11.76
N GLU A 383 -20.78 -1.08 12.74
CA GLU A 383 -21.46 -1.85 13.79
C GLU A 383 -22.97 -1.70 13.71
N VAL A 384 -23.70 -2.79 13.91
CA VAL A 384 -25.17 -2.78 13.91
C VAL A 384 -25.67 -2.42 15.31
N LEU A 385 -26.27 -1.25 15.44
CA LEU A 385 -26.72 -0.69 16.72
C LEU A 385 -28.09 -1.21 17.14
N ALA A 386 -28.98 -1.44 16.18
CA ALA A 386 -30.32 -1.95 16.41
C ALA A 386 -30.82 -2.75 15.20
N VAL A 387 -31.71 -3.71 15.43
CA VAL A 387 -32.39 -4.51 14.41
C VAL A 387 -33.89 -4.54 14.69
N GLN A 388 -34.69 -4.56 13.63
CA GLN A 388 -36.16 -4.67 13.71
C GLN A 388 -36.62 -5.89 12.90
N GLY A 389 -37.14 -6.88 13.62
CA GLY A 389 -37.55 -8.16 13.06
C GLY A 389 -36.38 -9.09 12.77
N GLU A 390 -36.62 -10.12 11.97
CA GLU A 390 -35.57 -11.00 11.46
C GLU A 390 -34.85 -10.29 10.31
N VAL A 391 -33.59 -9.91 10.56
CA VAL A 391 -32.77 -9.16 9.61
C VAL A 391 -31.81 -10.10 8.90
N VAL A 392 -31.91 -10.13 7.58
CA VAL A 392 -31.07 -10.98 6.71
C VAL A 392 -30.40 -10.11 5.66
N ALA A 393 -29.10 -10.34 5.47
CA ALA A 393 -28.30 -9.63 4.48
C ALA A 393 -27.52 -10.62 3.59
N ALA A 394 -27.18 -10.19 2.39
CA ALA A 394 -26.32 -10.93 1.48
C ALA A 394 -24.97 -10.23 1.32
N ALA A 395 -23.88 -10.99 1.45
CA ALA A 395 -22.54 -10.48 1.26
C ALA A 395 -22.32 -10.06 -0.20
N MET A 396 -21.87 -8.83 -0.44
CA MET A 396 -21.57 -8.31 -1.77
C MET A 396 -20.07 -8.34 -2.06
N ARG A 397 -19.29 -7.76 -1.14
CA ARG A 397 -17.84 -7.57 -1.31
C ARG A 397 -17.10 -8.00 -0.05
N THR A 398 -16.12 -8.88 -0.23
CA THR A 398 -15.31 -9.43 0.87
C THR A 398 -13.84 -9.01 0.74
N GLY A 399 -13.13 -8.99 1.87
CA GLY A 399 -11.70 -8.72 1.97
C GLY A 399 -11.31 -7.38 1.37
N PHE A 400 -10.28 -7.36 0.52
CA PHE A 400 -9.78 -6.14 -0.12
C PHE A 400 -10.73 -5.51 -1.17
N HIS A 401 -11.85 -6.16 -1.49
CA HIS A 401 -12.90 -5.60 -2.35
C HIS A 401 -13.94 -4.78 -1.58
N SER A 402 -14.00 -4.90 -0.24
CA SER A 402 -14.89 -4.07 0.58
C SER A 402 -14.42 -2.61 0.61
N LYS A 403 -15.30 -1.66 0.95
CA LYS A 403 -14.95 -0.24 1.10
C LYS A 403 -13.81 -0.04 2.11
N GLN A 404 -13.87 -0.75 3.24
CA GLN A 404 -12.80 -0.76 4.24
C GLN A 404 -11.50 -1.35 3.68
N GLY A 405 -11.57 -2.47 2.96
CA GLY A 405 -10.41 -3.12 2.35
C GLY A 405 -9.71 -2.24 1.31
N VAL A 406 -10.48 -1.52 0.49
CA VAL A 406 -9.96 -0.54 -0.48
C VAL A 406 -9.21 0.59 0.22
N LEU A 407 -9.75 1.10 1.34
CA LEU A 407 -9.10 2.13 2.15
C LEU A 407 -7.78 1.62 2.74
N MET A 408 -7.78 0.43 3.33
CA MET A 408 -6.57 -0.21 3.87
C MET A 408 -5.50 -0.42 2.79
N ARG A 409 -5.89 -0.88 1.60
CA ARG A 409 -4.97 -1.07 0.46
C ARG A 409 -4.32 0.24 0.01
N ARG A 410 -5.10 1.32 -0.06
CA ARG A 410 -4.59 2.66 -0.40
C ARG A 410 -3.62 3.17 0.67
N ALA A 411 -3.92 2.97 1.95
CA ALA A 411 -3.04 3.34 3.05
C ALA A 411 -1.70 2.57 3.01
N LEU A 412 -1.74 1.27 2.70
CA LEU A 412 -0.53 0.45 2.53
C LEU A 412 0.32 0.88 1.32
N ALA A 413 -0.33 1.29 0.22
CA ALA A 413 0.36 1.73 -1.00
C ALA A 413 1.00 3.13 -0.86
N ALA A 414 0.47 3.99 0.02
CA ALA A 414 0.95 5.37 0.19
C ALA A 414 2.25 5.50 1.02
N GLN A 415 2.85 4.40 1.49
CA GLN A 415 4.03 4.43 2.37
C GLN A 415 5.38 4.67 1.66
N ASP A 416 5.38 5.04 0.38
CA ASP A 416 6.63 5.34 -0.33
C ASP A 416 7.29 6.61 0.25
N SER A 417 8.55 6.47 0.66
CA SER A 417 9.30 7.52 1.35
C SER A 417 9.33 8.81 0.53
N ILE A 418 8.86 9.90 1.13
CA ILE A 418 9.09 11.24 0.63
C ILE A 418 10.59 11.49 0.75
N ARG A 419 11.29 11.30 -0.37
CA ARG A 419 12.72 11.57 -0.44
C ARG A 419 12.92 13.06 -0.43
N ASP A 420 13.32 13.59 0.73
CA ASP A 420 13.63 14.99 0.89
C ASP A 420 14.80 15.38 -0.04
N ARG A 421 14.48 16.24 -1.00
CA ARG A 421 15.44 16.72 -2.00
C ARG A 421 16.44 17.68 -1.38
N ASP A 422 16.10 18.34 -0.29
CA ASP A 422 16.93 19.38 0.31
C ASP A 422 18.02 18.75 1.19
N THR A 423 17.70 17.70 1.95
CA THR A 423 18.70 16.86 2.63
C THR A 423 19.76 16.33 1.65
N LEU A 424 19.36 15.89 0.45
CA LEU A 424 20.31 15.40 -0.57
C LEU A 424 21.26 16.48 -1.11
N LYS A 425 20.81 17.73 -1.22
CA LYS A 425 21.66 18.85 -1.65
C LYS A 425 22.75 19.13 -0.61
N ILE A 426 22.39 19.11 0.67
CA ILE A 426 23.32 19.35 1.78
C ILE A 426 24.36 18.23 1.85
N VAL A 427 23.93 16.96 1.76
CA VAL A 427 24.86 15.81 1.75
C VAL A 427 25.80 15.89 0.55
N LEU A 428 25.31 16.27 -0.65
CA LEU A 428 26.15 16.42 -1.83
C LEU A 428 27.17 17.56 -1.69
N LEU A 429 26.77 18.67 -1.04
CA LEU A 429 27.66 19.79 -0.76
C LEU A 429 28.79 19.38 0.21
N LEU A 430 28.45 18.72 1.32
CA LEU A 430 29.43 18.22 2.28
C LEU A 430 30.39 17.21 1.65
N LEU A 431 29.87 16.32 0.80
CA LEU A 431 30.67 15.37 0.06
C LEU A 431 31.68 16.05 -0.88
N ALA A 432 31.31 17.17 -1.51
CA ALA A 432 32.21 17.93 -2.37
C ALA A 432 33.39 18.52 -1.58
N PHE A 433 33.14 19.11 -0.41
CA PHE A 433 34.22 19.61 0.47
C PHE A 433 35.14 18.48 0.95
N ALA A 434 34.56 17.36 1.40
CA ALA A 434 35.33 16.21 1.83
C ALA A 434 36.16 15.60 0.69
N ALA A 435 35.64 15.58 -0.55
CA ALA A 435 36.37 15.11 -1.71
C ALA A 435 37.59 15.99 -2.05
N VAL A 436 37.46 17.32 -1.93
CA VAL A 436 38.59 18.25 -2.12
C VAL A 436 39.66 18.03 -1.06
N ALA A 437 39.27 17.91 0.21
CA ALA A 437 40.20 17.63 1.31
C ALA A 437 40.89 16.26 1.16
N ALA A 438 40.13 15.23 0.79
CA ALA A 438 40.66 13.90 0.50
C ALA A 438 41.65 13.93 -0.67
N LEU A 439 41.35 14.67 -1.74
CA LEU A 439 42.25 14.85 -2.89
C LEU A 439 43.54 15.55 -2.47
N GLN A 440 43.46 16.59 -1.65
CA GLN A 440 44.63 17.30 -1.14
C GLN A 440 45.55 16.37 -0.34
N VAL A 441 44.99 15.50 0.51
CA VAL A 441 45.76 14.50 1.27
C VAL A 441 46.38 13.43 0.37
N LEU A 442 45.71 13.06 -0.72
CA LEU A 442 46.27 12.12 -1.70
C LEU A 442 47.43 12.72 -2.50
N VAL A 443 47.38 14.02 -2.82
CA VAL A 443 48.43 14.71 -3.59
C VAL A 443 49.62 15.10 -2.73
N LEU A 444 49.39 15.61 -1.52
CA LEU A 444 50.45 16.07 -0.60
C LEU A 444 51.00 14.96 0.30
N GLY A 445 50.30 13.81 0.38
CA GLY A 445 50.67 12.70 1.25
C GLY A 445 51.94 11.98 0.78
N SER A 446 52.82 11.63 1.71
CA SER A 446 54.06 10.91 1.40
C SER A 446 53.77 9.47 0.92
N PRO A 447 54.55 8.92 -0.04
CA PRO A 447 54.30 7.62 -0.67
C PRO A 447 54.45 6.36 0.23
N GLY A 448 54.59 6.53 1.55
CA GLY A 448 54.69 5.43 2.52
C GLY A 448 53.66 5.52 3.67
N GLN A 449 53.05 6.68 3.92
CA GLN A 449 51.90 6.75 4.80
C GLN A 449 50.69 6.23 4.03
N ARG A 450 49.78 5.51 4.68
CA ARG A 450 48.52 5.02 4.10
C ARG A 450 47.59 6.20 3.76
N SER A 451 48.01 7.13 2.91
CA SER A 451 47.33 8.40 2.57
C SER A 451 45.93 8.17 2.00
N TRP A 452 45.72 7.02 1.34
CA TRP A 452 44.41 6.57 0.89
C TRP A 452 43.48 6.16 2.03
N VAL A 453 43.99 5.58 3.13
CA VAL A 453 43.21 5.31 4.35
C VAL A 453 42.79 6.63 4.98
N LYS A 454 43.74 7.56 5.15
CA LYS A 454 43.46 8.91 5.70
C LYS A 454 42.43 9.68 4.86
N ALA A 455 42.53 9.62 3.53
CA ALA A 455 41.55 10.20 2.62
C ALA A 455 40.16 9.55 2.76
N GLY A 456 40.11 8.22 2.94
CA GLY A 456 38.87 7.49 3.22
C GLY A 456 38.24 7.86 4.56
N VAL A 457 39.06 8.05 5.60
CA VAL A 457 38.62 8.52 6.92
C VAL A 457 38.01 9.93 6.81
N ILE A 458 38.63 10.85 6.06
CA ILE A 458 38.05 12.19 5.80
C ILE A 458 36.68 12.08 5.13
N LEU A 459 36.56 11.21 4.11
CA LEU A 459 35.30 11.02 3.40
C LEU A 459 34.20 10.42 4.29
N SER A 460 34.58 9.53 5.21
CA SER A 460 33.64 8.88 6.13
C SER A 460 32.95 9.84 7.10
N PHE A 461 33.60 10.96 7.46
CA PHE A 461 33.01 11.96 8.37
C PHE A 461 31.84 12.75 7.79
N VAL A 462 31.63 12.69 6.46
CA VAL A 462 30.47 13.33 5.80
C VAL A 462 29.15 12.79 6.35
N VAL A 463 29.10 11.50 6.68
CA VAL A 463 27.97 10.89 7.38
C VAL A 463 28.49 10.38 8.71
N GLN A 464 28.31 11.18 9.75
CA GLN A 464 28.72 10.82 11.09
C GLN A 464 27.94 9.57 11.56
N PRO A 465 28.62 8.46 11.90
CA PRO A 465 27.94 7.24 12.36
C PRO A 465 27.33 7.38 13.76
N SER A 466 27.62 8.48 14.47
CA SER A 466 26.94 8.86 15.71
C SER A 466 25.52 9.39 15.47
N LEU A 467 25.20 9.89 14.27
CA LEU A 467 23.88 10.47 13.98
C LEU A 467 22.75 9.43 14.07
N PRO A 468 22.85 8.22 13.48
CA PRO A 468 21.83 7.19 13.66
C PRO A 468 21.63 6.81 15.12
N LEU A 469 22.72 6.67 15.89
CA LEU A 469 22.66 6.32 17.31
C LEU A 469 21.94 7.41 18.11
N LEU A 470 22.30 8.68 17.89
CA LEU A 470 21.66 9.82 18.53
C LEU A 470 20.18 9.90 18.18
N MET A 471 19.84 9.74 16.89
CA MET A 471 18.45 9.70 16.42
C MET A 471 17.66 8.57 17.07
N THR A 472 18.28 7.40 17.22
CA THR A 472 17.65 6.26 17.89
C THR A 472 17.35 6.55 19.33
N PHE A 473 18.36 7.04 20.06
CA PHE A 473 18.22 7.33 21.48
C PHE A 473 17.17 8.42 21.72
N ALA A 474 17.21 9.49 20.90
CA ALA A 474 16.21 10.55 20.91
C ALA A 474 14.81 9.99 20.65
N VAL A 475 14.61 9.22 19.59
CA VAL A 475 13.32 8.61 19.26
C VAL A 475 12.83 7.67 20.37
N GLN A 476 13.69 6.80 20.89
CA GLN A 476 13.32 5.86 21.97
C GLN A 476 12.91 6.60 23.24
N ARG A 477 13.66 7.62 23.64
CA ARG A 477 13.30 8.46 24.79
C ARG A 477 11.96 9.17 24.56
N THR A 478 11.74 9.72 23.37
CA THR A 478 10.45 10.36 23.03
C THR A 478 9.31 9.36 23.08
N LEU A 479 9.49 8.14 22.55
CA LEU A 479 8.47 7.09 22.63
C LEU A 479 8.14 6.68 24.06
N GLN A 480 9.13 6.62 24.95
CA GLN A 480 8.90 6.35 26.38
C GLN A 480 8.06 7.45 27.02
N VAL A 481 8.39 8.72 26.77
CA VAL A 481 7.63 9.88 27.29
C VAL A 481 6.21 9.96 26.69
N LEU A 482 6.04 9.59 25.42
CA LEU A 482 4.73 9.56 24.79
C LEU A 482 3.85 8.45 25.37
N ARG A 483 4.41 7.29 25.70
CA ARG A 483 3.67 6.21 26.37
C ARG A 483 3.17 6.60 27.76
N THR A 484 3.92 7.40 28.52
CA THR A 484 3.43 7.91 29.82
C THR A 484 2.26 8.88 29.67
N LYS A 485 1.99 9.36 28.45
CA LYS A 485 0.84 10.19 28.08
C LYS A 485 -0.21 9.42 27.28
N GLU A 486 -0.16 8.09 27.30
CA GLU A 486 -1.08 7.20 26.56
C GLU A 486 -1.03 7.35 25.03
N VAL A 487 0.02 8.01 24.51
CA VAL A 487 0.24 8.16 23.06
C VAL A 487 1.12 7.01 22.56
N VAL A 488 0.54 6.17 21.71
CA VAL A 488 1.23 5.01 21.12
C VAL A 488 1.59 5.29 19.67
N CYS A 489 2.89 5.27 19.35
CA CYS A 489 3.37 5.43 17.98
C CYS A 489 3.62 4.07 17.32
N ALA A 490 2.92 3.79 16.22
CA ALA A 490 3.14 2.58 15.42
C ALA A 490 4.45 2.63 14.60
N GLU A 491 4.83 3.81 14.11
CA GLU A 491 6.06 4.02 13.33
C GLU A 491 7.00 5.01 14.04
N PRO A 492 8.08 4.52 14.70
CA PRO A 492 8.98 5.34 15.52
C PRO A 492 9.57 6.57 14.81
N LEU A 493 9.93 6.44 13.53
CA LEU A 493 10.60 7.52 12.80
C LEU A 493 9.68 8.70 12.45
N ARG A 494 8.35 8.49 12.41
CA ARG A 494 7.38 9.57 12.14
C ARG A 494 7.29 10.60 13.27
N VAL A 495 7.77 10.27 14.45
CA VAL A 495 7.83 11.21 15.59
C VAL A 495 8.68 12.44 15.25
N LEU A 496 9.75 12.27 14.45
CA LEU A 496 10.59 13.38 14.00
C LEU A 496 9.86 14.28 12.99
N GLU A 497 8.97 13.71 12.18
CA GLU A 497 8.18 14.44 11.19
C GLU A 497 7.03 15.24 11.83
N ALA A 498 6.53 14.82 13.00
CA ALA A 498 5.46 15.51 13.71
C ALA A 498 5.81 16.97 14.07
N GLY A 499 7.10 17.29 14.26
CA GLY A 499 7.56 18.66 14.49
C GLY A 499 7.60 19.55 13.24
N LEU A 500 7.47 18.96 12.04
CA LEU A 500 7.45 19.69 10.76
C LEU A 500 6.03 19.96 10.28
N VAL A 501 5.01 19.55 11.03
CA VAL A 501 3.60 19.72 10.65
C VAL A 501 3.25 21.20 10.66
N SER A 502 2.92 21.73 9.49
CA SER A 502 2.48 23.12 9.32
C SER A 502 0.95 23.28 9.25
N GLN A 503 0.24 22.18 8.98
CA GLN A 503 -1.21 22.15 8.85
C GLN A 503 -1.75 20.92 9.58
N CYS A 504 -2.63 21.16 10.55
CA CYS A 504 -3.33 20.11 11.27
C CYS A 504 -4.74 19.97 10.70
N LEU A 505 -5.01 18.84 10.07
CA LEU A 505 -6.36 18.48 9.63
C LEU A 505 -7.01 17.68 10.74
N PHE A 506 -8.15 18.15 11.23
CA PHE A 506 -8.93 17.46 12.25
C PHE A 506 -10.16 16.85 11.60
N ASP A 507 -10.41 15.58 11.92
CA ASP A 507 -11.73 15.00 11.70
C ASP A 507 -12.70 15.53 12.76
N LYS A 508 -13.98 15.64 12.43
CA LYS A 508 -15.00 16.16 13.34
C LYS A 508 -15.41 15.08 14.35
N THR A 509 -15.78 13.93 13.83
CA THR A 509 -16.50 12.90 14.58
C THR A 509 -15.53 11.86 15.14
N GLY A 510 -15.65 11.51 16.41
CA GLY A 510 -14.71 10.61 17.09
C GLY A 510 -13.32 11.22 17.33
N THR A 511 -13.09 12.49 16.92
CA THR A 511 -11.86 13.25 17.16
C THR A 511 -12.15 14.55 17.91
N LEU A 512 -12.93 15.48 17.33
CA LEU A 512 -13.34 16.71 18.03
C LEU A 512 -14.61 16.52 18.87
N THR A 513 -15.50 15.64 18.43
CA THR A 513 -16.75 15.27 19.09
C THR A 513 -16.74 13.79 19.46
N SER A 514 -17.47 13.40 20.50
CA SER A 514 -17.64 11.98 20.84
C SER A 514 -18.41 11.24 19.73
N ASP A 515 -18.18 9.95 19.63
CA ASP A 515 -18.91 9.05 18.72
C ASP A 515 -20.32 8.72 19.22
N ARG A 516 -20.74 9.32 20.33
CA ARG A 516 -22.01 9.06 21.02
C ARG A 516 -22.94 10.25 20.93
N LEU A 517 -24.24 9.97 20.77
CA LEU A 517 -25.28 10.98 20.90
C LEU A 517 -25.65 11.12 22.38
N GLU A 518 -25.45 12.31 22.94
CA GLU A 518 -25.87 12.67 24.28
C GLU A 518 -26.97 13.73 24.20
N ALA A 519 -28.01 13.58 25.02
CA ALA A 519 -29.09 14.56 25.09
C ALA A 519 -28.57 15.84 25.75
N ALA A 520 -28.52 16.94 25.01
CA ALA A 520 -28.01 18.22 25.52
C ALA A 520 -28.96 18.86 26.57
N GLY A 521 -30.26 18.66 26.43
CA GLY A 521 -31.27 19.27 27.29
C GLY A 521 -32.68 19.10 26.76
N VAL A 522 -33.65 19.57 27.53
CA VAL A 522 -35.07 19.58 27.17
C VAL A 522 -35.53 21.03 27.09
N LEU A 523 -36.24 21.35 26.01
CA LEU A 523 -36.98 22.61 25.89
C LEU A 523 -38.37 22.41 26.47
N LEU A 524 -38.59 22.94 27.68
CA LEU A 524 -39.90 22.91 28.31
C LEU A 524 -40.77 24.04 27.73
N PRO A 525 -42.08 23.82 27.48
CA PRO A 525 -42.98 24.89 27.03
C PRO A 525 -42.98 26.11 27.96
N SER A 526 -42.70 25.92 29.25
CA SER A 526 -42.60 26.96 30.28
C SER A 526 -41.30 27.78 30.24
N SER A 527 -40.26 27.30 29.57
CA SER A 527 -38.89 27.83 29.65
C SER A 527 -38.55 28.94 28.65
N ARG A 528 -39.55 29.56 27.99
CA ARG A 528 -39.36 30.67 27.03
C ARG A 528 -38.25 30.47 25.98
N GLY A 529 -37.95 29.22 25.61
CA GLY A 529 -36.93 28.90 24.60
C GLY A 529 -35.52 28.70 25.15
N GLU A 530 -35.32 28.70 26.48
CA GLU A 530 -34.06 28.29 27.10
C GLU A 530 -33.98 26.77 27.22
N LEU A 531 -32.86 26.19 26.77
CA LEU A 531 -32.60 24.77 26.87
C LEU A 531 -32.23 24.43 28.32
N VAL A 532 -33.08 23.67 29.01
CA VAL A 532 -32.77 23.18 30.36
C VAL A 532 -31.84 21.97 30.23
N SER A 533 -30.63 22.05 30.77
CA SER A 533 -29.64 20.97 30.68
C SER A 533 -30.14 19.70 31.36
N MET A 534 -29.86 18.53 30.78
CA MET A 534 -30.25 17.23 31.35
C MET A 534 -29.74 17.03 32.79
N ALA A 535 -28.61 17.63 33.15
CA ALA A 535 -28.06 17.56 34.51
C ALA A 535 -28.93 18.29 35.56
N GLN A 536 -29.71 19.29 35.14
CA GLN A 536 -30.64 20.03 36.01
C GLN A 536 -32.01 19.32 36.09
N VAL A 537 -32.39 18.58 35.06
CA VAL A 537 -33.66 17.82 35.04
C VAL A 537 -33.61 16.61 35.99
N SER A 538 -32.46 15.96 36.13
CA SER A 538 -32.31 14.81 37.02
C SER A 538 -32.36 15.15 38.52
N THR A 539 -32.06 16.39 38.91
CA THR A 539 -32.10 16.81 40.33
C THR A 539 -33.53 17.08 40.81
N ASP A 540 -34.43 17.49 39.93
CA ASP A 540 -35.83 17.79 40.30
C ASP A 540 -36.71 16.54 40.38
N THR A 541 -36.33 15.43 39.72
CA THR A 541 -37.10 14.18 39.76
C THR A 541 -36.79 13.29 40.95
N ALA A 542 -35.72 13.56 41.72
CA ALA A 542 -35.43 12.85 42.97
C ALA A 542 -36.19 13.42 44.19
N GLY A 543 -36.99 14.48 43.99
CA GLY A 543 -37.75 15.17 45.04
C GLY A 543 -39.27 14.97 44.99
N GLN A 544 -39.78 14.04 44.18
CA GLN A 544 -41.21 13.68 44.13
C GLN A 544 -41.46 12.21 44.47
#